data_AF-A0A3B9CW59-F1
#
_entry.id   AF-A0A3B9CW59-F1
#
_cell.length_a   1.000
_cell.length_b   1.000
_cell.length_c   1.000
_cell.angle_alpha   90.00
_cell.angle_beta   90.00
_cell.angle_gamma   90.00
#
_symmetry.space_group_name_H-M   'P 1'
#
loop_
_entity.id
_entity.type
_entity.pdbx_description
1 polymer ?
#
loop_
_entity_poly.entity_id
_entity_poly.type
_entity_poly.pdbx_seq_one_letter_code
_entity_poly.pdbx_strand_id
1 'polypeptide(L)'
;DDCATGVGLTRNCSDGTPGFCGDYLINAQGEDVVAGTRTPKRVEETLSEDKPDAFEQLTNIGKTLEQHYKDVQDIEFTVERGNVWMLQTRNAKRTGFAAVRIAVDLVNEGLIDAKTALEKRRIPADDLNQLLQPIFNPADKQKAEGENRLLAKGINAGPGAATGQIVFHASDAEAQ
;
A
#
# COMPACT_ATOMS: atom_id res chain seq x y z
N ASP A 1 22.41 -14.76 -3.17
CA ASP A 1 21.31 -14.00 -3.80
C ASP A 1 19.97 -14.71 -3.76
N ASP A 2 19.84 -15.81 -3.02
CA ASP A 2 18.62 -16.62 -2.87
C ASP A 2 17.77 -16.22 -1.65
N CYS A 3 18.20 -15.20 -0.90
CA CYS A 3 17.52 -14.69 0.28
C CYS A 3 17.00 -13.26 0.07
N ALA A 4 15.88 -12.92 0.72
CA ALA A 4 15.29 -11.59 0.71
C ALA A 4 14.46 -11.36 1.97
N THR A 5 14.08 -10.11 2.23
CA THR A 5 13.15 -9.75 3.29
C THR A 5 12.25 -8.63 2.79
N GLY A 6 11.03 -8.56 3.27
CA GLY A 6 10.10 -7.54 2.82
C GLY A 6 8.88 -7.37 3.69
N VAL A 7 8.14 -6.32 3.35
CA VAL A 7 6.83 -5.98 3.90
C VAL A 7 5.85 -5.89 2.74
N GLY A 8 4.63 -6.37 2.94
CA GLY A 8 3.64 -6.46 1.87
C GLY A 8 2.22 -6.38 2.37
N LEU A 9 1.33 -6.01 1.45
CA LEU A 9 -0.09 -5.89 1.67
C LEU A 9 -0.79 -6.82 0.69
N THR A 10 -1.86 -7.51 1.11
CA THR A 10 -2.62 -8.38 0.20
C THR A 10 -3.45 -7.62 -0.84
N ARG A 11 -3.68 -6.33 -0.58
CA ARG A 11 -4.24 -5.32 -1.51
C ARG A 11 -3.56 -3.99 -1.28
N ASN A 12 -3.55 -3.12 -2.29
CA ASN A 12 -3.03 -1.77 -2.15
C ASN A 12 -3.87 -0.96 -1.17
N CYS A 13 -3.30 -0.60 -0.02
CA CYS A 13 -4.00 0.15 1.03
C CYS A 13 -4.09 1.66 0.78
N SER A 14 -3.58 2.14 -0.37
CA SER A 14 -3.73 3.53 -0.81
C SER A 14 -4.96 3.75 -1.68
N ASP A 15 -5.27 2.82 -2.60
CA ASP A 15 -6.36 2.95 -3.57
C ASP A 15 -7.35 1.76 -3.60
N GLY A 16 -7.07 0.70 -2.84
CA GLY A 16 -7.86 -0.52 -2.72
C GLY A 16 -7.72 -1.51 -3.87
N THR A 17 -6.79 -1.30 -4.82
CA THR A 17 -6.56 -2.26 -5.90
C THR A 17 -6.15 -3.64 -5.36
N PRO A 18 -6.71 -4.75 -5.89
CA PRO A 18 -6.34 -6.08 -5.45
C PRO A 18 -4.96 -6.49 -5.99
N GLY A 19 -4.27 -7.34 -5.24
CA GLY A 19 -2.95 -7.86 -5.60
C GLY A 19 -1.92 -7.63 -4.50
N PHE A 20 -0.99 -8.57 -4.36
CA PHE A 20 0.09 -8.46 -3.38
C PHE A 20 1.04 -7.34 -3.81
N CYS A 21 1.22 -6.32 -2.97
CA CYS A 21 2.07 -5.18 -3.24
C CYS A 21 2.91 -4.83 -2.01
N GLY A 22 4.08 -4.22 -2.20
CA GLY A 22 4.95 -3.89 -1.07
C GLY A 22 6.39 -3.66 -1.47
N ASP A 23 7.26 -3.73 -0.48
CA ASP A 23 8.68 -3.41 -0.60
C ASP A 23 9.53 -4.60 -0.11
N TYR A 24 10.61 -4.88 -0.83
CA TYR A 24 11.55 -5.92 -0.43
C TYR A 24 12.99 -5.55 -0.77
N LEU A 25 13.93 -6.23 -0.10
CA LEU A 25 15.35 -6.15 -0.36
C LEU A 25 15.95 -7.55 -0.48
N ILE A 26 16.81 -7.74 -1.49
CA ILE A 26 17.60 -8.97 -1.67
C ILE A 26 18.83 -8.91 -0.77
N ASN A 27 19.17 -10.07 -0.16
CA ASN A 27 20.28 -10.24 0.77
C ASN A 27 20.29 -9.12 1.83
N ALA A 28 19.20 -9.01 2.58
CA ALA A 28 18.98 -7.98 3.58
C ALA A 28 18.23 -8.57 4.78
N GLN A 29 18.20 -7.82 5.87
CA GLN A 29 17.35 -8.10 7.03
C GLN A 29 16.27 -7.03 7.20
N GLY A 30 15.24 -7.31 8.00
CA GLY A 30 14.09 -6.41 8.16
C GLY A 30 14.48 -4.98 8.57
N GLU A 31 15.55 -4.81 9.33
CA GLU A 31 16.10 -3.50 9.69
C GLU A 31 16.47 -2.66 8.46
N ASP A 32 17.06 -3.27 7.43
CA ASP A 32 17.48 -2.56 6.21
C ASP A 32 16.28 -1.99 5.42
N VAL A 33 15.13 -2.68 5.49
CA VAL A 33 13.90 -2.24 4.80
C VAL A 33 13.33 -1.00 5.47
N VAL A 34 13.44 -0.90 6.80
CA VAL A 34 12.92 0.23 7.57
C VAL A 34 13.90 1.41 7.60
N ALA A 35 15.21 1.13 7.64
CA ALA A 35 16.24 2.16 7.75
C ALA A 35 16.36 3.04 6.50
N GLY A 36 15.88 2.58 5.34
CA GLY A 36 15.89 3.36 4.09
C GLY A 36 17.30 3.65 3.55
N THR A 37 18.33 2.96 4.04
CA THR A 37 19.72 3.07 3.57
C THR A 37 19.90 2.49 2.18
N ARG A 38 19.04 1.53 1.81
CA ARG A 38 18.95 0.93 0.47
C ARG A 38 17.58 1.23 -0.09
N THR A 39 17.52 1.59 -1.37
CA THR A 39 16.24 1.73 -2.08
C THR A 39 15.60 0.35 -2.21
N PRO A 40 14.42 0.12 -1.61
CA PRO A 40 13.72 -1.15 -1.76
C PRO A 40 13.20 -1.32 -3.19
N LYS A 41 13.06 -2.58 -3.59
CA LYS A 41 12.36 -2.95 -4.82
C LYS A 41 10.88 -3.16 -4.53
N ARG A 42 10.03 -2.90 -5.52
CA ARG A 42 8.58 -3.13 -5.43
C ARG A 42 8.24 -4.59 -5.71
N VAL A 43 7.47 -5.20 -4.81
CA VAL A 43 7.07 -6.62 -4.92
C VAL A 43 6.28 -6.86 -6.20
N GLU A 44 5.29 -6.00 -6.46
CA GLU A 44 4.39 -6.08 -7.61
C GLU A 44 5.04 -5.80 -8.96
N GLU A 45 6.24 -5.20 -8.97
CA GLU A 45 6.96 -4.86 -10.21
C GLU A 45 8.05 -5.88 -10.56
N THR A 46 8.77 -6.39 -9.56
CA THR A 46 10.05 -7.10 -9.82
C THR A 46 10.20 -8.44 -9.11
N LEU A 47 9.40 -8.74 -8.07
CA LEU A 47 9.63 -9.97 -7.30
C LEU A 47 9.32 -11.23 -8.10
N SER A 48 8.35 -11.18 -9.01
CA SER A 48 8.04 -12.29 -9.92
C SER A 48 9.18 -12.62 -10.88
N GLU A 49 10.02 -11.65 -11.21
CA GLU A 49 11.21 -11.84 -12.05
C GLU A 49 12.40 -12.30 -11.21
N ASP A 50 12.64 -11.64 -10.07
CA ASP A 50 13.78 -11.91 -9.21
C ASP A 50 13.66 -13.25 -8.45
N LYS A 51 12.43 -13.63 -8.04
CA LYS A 51 12.09 -14.81 -7.23
C LYS A 51 10.68 -15.34 -7.53
N PRO A 52 10.44 -15.96 -8.70
CA PRO A 52 9.10 -16.40 -9.13
C PRO A 52 8.41 -17.31 -8.12
N ASP A 53 9.10 -18.34 -7.63
CA ASP A 53 8.55 -19.30 -6.66
C ASP A 53 8.14 -18.64 -5.35
N ALA A 54 8.91 -17.63 -4.90
CA ALA A 54 8.60 -16.88 -3.69
C ALA A 54 7.41 -15.95 -3.90
N PHE A 55 7.30 -15.31 -5.08
CA PHE A 55 6.14 -14.47 -5.43
C PHE A 55 4.84 -15.28 -5.49
N GLU A 56 4.89 -16.49 -6.06
CA GLU A 56 3.74 -17.40 -6.07
C GLU A 56 3.34 -17.82 -4.65
N GLN A 57 4.31 -18.25 -3.83
CA GLN A 57 4.08 -18.60 -2.42
C GLN A 57 3.45 -17.42 -1.65
N LEU A 58 4.00 -16.21 -1.76
CA LEU A 58 3.48 -15.00 -1.10
C LEU A 58 2.06 -14.69 -1.53
N THR A 59 1.77 -14.77 -2.83
CA THR A 59 0.42 -14.52 -3.35
C THR A 59 -0.59 -15.53 -2.80
N ASN A 60 -0.21 -16.81 -2.71
CA ASN A 60 -1.07 -17.86 -2.17
C ASN A 60 -1.28 -17.75 -0.66
N ILE A 61 -0.21 -17.42 0.08
CA ILE A 61 -0.29 -17.14 1.52
C ILE A 61 -1.18 -15.92 1.76
N GLY A 62 -1.00 -14.84 1.00
CA GLY A 62 -1.81 -13.62 1.10
C GLY A 62 -3.31 -13.91 0.92
N LYS A 63 -3.67 -14.68 -0.10
CA LYS A 63 -5.07 -15.13 -0.31
C LYS A 63 -5.59 -15.94 0.87
N THR A 64 -4.78 -16.86 1.40
CA THR A 64 -5.17 -17.69 2.56
C THR A 64 -5.43 -16.84 3.79
N LEU A 65 -4.55 -15.90 4.08
CA LEU A 65 -4.68 -14.99 5.22
C LEU A 65 -5.89 -14.08 5.06
N GLU A 66 -6.12 -13.53 3.88
CA GLU A 66 -7.28 -12.69 3.60
C GLU A 66 -8.61 -13.47 3.69
N GLN A 67 -8.65 -14.73 3.25
CA GLN A 67 -9.80 -15.61 3.46
C GLN A 67 -10.05 -15.92 4.94
N HIS A 68 -8.98 -16.12 5.71
CA HIS A 68 -9.08 -16.43 7.14
C HIS A 68 -9.53 -15.23 7.96
N TYR A 69 -8.83 -14.10 7.84
CA TYR A 69 -9.12 -12.87 8.59
C TYR A 69 -10.27 -12.06 8.01
N LYS A 70 -10.67 -12.37 6.77
CA LYS A 70 -11.72 -11.69 6.01
C LYS A 70 -11.43 -10.20 5.90
N ASP A 71 -10.18 -9.81 5.76
CA ASP A 71 -9.73 -8.43 5.65
C ASP A 71 -8.34 -8.35 5.02
N VAL A 72 -7.98 -7.21 4.44
CA VAL A 72 -6.64 -6.98 3.89
C VAL A 72 -5.58 -7.11 4.98
N GLN A 73 -4.50 -7.83 4.68
CA GLN A 73 -3.42 -8.09 5.63
C GLN A 73 -2.16 -7.32 5.28
N ASP A 74 -1.54 -6.76 6.31
CA ASP A 74 -0.17 -6.24 6.36
C ASP A 74 0.74 -7.36 6.87
N ILE A 75 1.77 -7.68 6.10
CA ILE A 75 2.56 -8.91 6.18
C ILE A 75 4.04 -8.53 6.23
N GLU A 76 4.76 -9.14 7.16
CA GLU A 76 6.22 -9.16 7.16
C GLU A 76 6.70 -10.57 6.81
N PHE A 77 7.66 -10.67 5.89
CA PHE A 77 8.15 -11.94 5.39
C PHE A 77 9.65 -11.94 5.15
N THR A 78 10.23 -13.13 5.16
CA THR A 78 11.58 -13.41 4.69
C THR A 78 11.53 -14.53 3.66
N VAL A 79 12.37 -14.44 2.64
CA VAL A 79 12.67 -15.53 1.73
C VAL A 79 14.03 -16.08 2.12
N GLU A 80 14.09 -17.36 2.47
CA GLU A 80 15.34 -18.07 2.71
C GLU A 80 15.43 -19.26 1.75
N ARG A 81 16.43 -19.23 0.85
CA ARG A 81 16.72 -20.32 -0.10
C ARG A 81 15.47 -20.76 -0.88
N GLY A 82 14.71 -19.78 -1.40
CA GLY A 82 13.49 -20.01 -2.18
C GLY A 82 12.22 -20.29 -1.37
N ASN A 83 12.29 -20.41 -0.03
CA ASN A 83 11.12 -20.64 0.81
C ASN A 83 10.66 -19.33 1.46
N VAL A 84 9.35 -19.08 1.44
CA VAL A 84 8.75 -17.92 2.12
C VAL A 84 8.45 -18.27 3.57
N TRP A 85 8.95 -17.45 4.48
CA TRP A 85 8.71 -17.50 5.91
C TRP A 85 7.91 -16.28 6.34
N MET A 86 6.76 -16.53 6.94
CA MET A 86 5.88 -15.50 7.48
C MET A 86 6.34 -15.11 8.88
N LEU A 87 6.65 -13.84 9.09
CA LEU A 87 7.14 -13.33 10.37
C LEU A 87 6.03 -12.67 11.18
N GLN A 88 5.18 -11.90 10.50
CA GLN A 88 4.06 -11.19 11.12
C GLN A 88 2.92 -11.04 10.12
N THR A 89 1.69 -11.02 10.65
CA THR A 89 0.53 -10.52 9.90
C THR A 89 -0.41 -9.78 10.83
N ARG A 90 -1.08 -8.75 10.31
CA ARG A 90 -2.13 -7.99 11.00
C ARG A 90 -3.06 -7.35 9.99
N ASN A 91 -4.24 -6.93 10.42
CA ASN A 91 -5.13 -6.13 9.57
C ASN A 91 -4.42 -4.83 9.17
N ALA A 92 -4.39 -4.55 7.87
CA ALA A 92 -3.66 -3.39 7.36
C ALA A 92 -4.37 -2.08 7.71
N LYS A 93 -3.57 -1.04 8.00
CA LYS A 93 -4.04 0.35 7.95
C LYS A 93 -4.19 0.76 6.48
N ARG A 94 -5.16 1.62 6.18
CA ARG A 94 -5.52 1.98 4.81
C ARG A 94 -6.15 3.37 4.74
N THR A 95 -6.18 3.96 3.55
CA THR A 95 -6.89 5.23 3.30
C THR A 95 -8.40 5.01 3.30
N GLY A 96 -9.19 6.08 3.44
CA GLY A 96 -10.64 6.01 3.32
C GLY A 96 -11.11 5.52 1.95
N PHE A 97 -10.40 5.91 0.89
CA PHE A 97 -10.64 5.43 -0.48
C PHE A 97 -10.46 3.90 -0.57
N ALA A 98 -9.34 3.39 -0.08
CA ALA A 98 -9.05 1.97 -0.07
C ALA A 98 -10.03 1.20 0.83
N ALA A 99 -10.38 1.74 2.00
CA ALA A 99 -11.33 1.13 2.93
C ALA A 99 -12.68 0.82 2.27
N VAL A 100 -13.28 1.81 1.60
CA VAL A 100 -14.56 1.65 0.90
C VAL A 100 -14.45 0.63 -0.22
N ARG A 101 -13.44 0.75 -1.08
CA ARG A 101 -13.25 -0.18 -2.20
C ARG A 101 -13.06 -1.61 -1.72
N ILE A 102 -12.14 -1.84 -0.78
CA ILE A 102 -11.83 -3.16 -0.23
C ILE A 102 -13.08 -3.77 0.41
N ALA A 103 -13.84 -2.98 1.19
CA ALA A 103 -15.07 -3.49 1.80
C ALA A 103 -16.11 -3.93 0.75
N VAL A 104 -16.27 -3.16 -0.34
CA VAL A 104 -17.16 -3.52 -1.45
C VAL A 104 -16.66 -4.78 -2.18
N ASP A 105 -15.36 -4.85 -2.48
CA ASP A 105 -14.76 -6.00 -3.15
C ASP A 105 -14.95 -7.28 -2.31
N LEU A 106 -14.69 -7.23 -1.00
CA LEU A 106 -14.87 -8.37 -0.10
C LEU A 106 -16.34 -8.85 -0.01
N VAL A 107 -17.32 -7.95 -0.17
CA VAL A 107 -18.74 -8.31 -0.27
C VAL A 107 -19.03 -8.99 -1.60
N ASN A 108 -18.55 -8.41 -2.70
CA ASN A 108 -18.76 -8.95 -4.04
C ASN A 108 -18.09 -10.32 -4.23
N GLU A 109 -16.94 -10.53 -3.59
CA GLU A 109 -16.22 -11.80 -3.56
C GLU A 109 -16.84 -12.81 -2.56
N GLY A 110 -17.85 -12.40 -1.78
CA GLY A 110 -18.56 -13.26 -0.84
C GLY A 110 -17.80 -13.61 0.44
N LEU A 111 -16.70 -12.90 0.75
CA LEU A 111 -15.95 -13.12 1.99
C LEU A 111 -16.68 -12.60 3.23
N ILE A 112 -17.43 -11.49 3.05
CA ILE A 112 -18.19 -10.82 4.11
C ILE A 112 -19.58 -10.41 3.60
N ASP A 113 -20.51 -10.19 4.52
CA ASP A 113 -21.81 -9.59 4.19
C ASP A 113 -21.76 -8.05 4.28
N ALA A 114 -22.79 -7.39 3.73
CA ALA A 114 -22.88 -5.93 3.72
C ALA A 114 -22.92 -5.33 5.14
N LYS A 115 -23.48 -6.05 6.12
CA LYS A 115 -23.53 -5.60 7.51
C LYS A 115 -22.14 -5.55 8.12
N THR A 116 -21.34 -6.59 7.87
CA THR A 116 -19.95 -6.69 8.29
C THR A 116 -19.08 -5.63 7.61
N ALA A 117 -19.33 -5.35 6.33
CA ALA A 117 -18.62 -4.32 5.57
C ALA A 117 -18.76 -2.91 6.17
N LEU A 118 -19.93 -2.60 6.75
CA LEU A 118 -20.24 -1.32 7.37
C LEU A 118 -19.73 -1.17 8.81
N GLU A 119 -19.05 -2.17 9.37
CA GLU A 119 -18.47 -2.07 10.70
C GLU A 119 -17.36 -1.01 10.76
N LYS A 120 -17.31 -0.23 11.85
CA LYS A 120 -16.33 0.85 12.07
C LYS A 120 -14.87 0.42 11.86
N ARG A 121 -14.54 -0.85 12.15
CA ARG A 121 -13.18 -1.38 11.98
C ARG A 121 -12.75 -1.54 10.52
N ARG A 122 -13.70 -1.54 9.58
CA ARG A 122 -13.44 -1.69 8.14
C ARG A 122 -13.49 -0.37 7.42
N ILE A 123 -14.51 0.43 7.73
CA ILE A 123 -14.69 1.79 7.22
C ILE A 123 -14.90 2.71 8.43
N PRO A 124 -13.81 3.22 9.04
CA PRO A 124 -13.93 4.24 10.07
C PRO A 124 -14.63 5.48 9.51
N ALA A 125 -15.62 6.01 10.23
CA ALA A 125 -16.40 7.15 9.75
C ALA A 125 -15.52 8.37 9.43
N ASP A 126 -14.49 8.61 10.25
CA ASP A 126 -13.58 9.75 10.08
C ASP A 126 -12.69 9.61 8.83
N ASP A 127 -12.45 8.39 8.35
CA ASP A 127 -11.65 8.16 7.14
C ASP A 127 -12.40 8.61 5.88
N LEU A 128 -13.75 8.68 5.92
CA LEU A 128 -14.55 9.19 4.81
C LEU A 128 -14.29 10.68 4.56
N ASN A 129 -13.76 11.43 5.53
CA ASN A 129 -13.33 12.80 5.31
C ASN A 129 -12.23 12.90 4.24
N GLN A 130 -11.44 11.83 4.03
CA GLN A 130 -10.45 11.79 2.95
C GLN A 130 -11.11 11.83 1.56
N LEU A 131 -12.34 11.30 1.43
CA LEU A 131 -13.12 11.39 0.18
C LEU A 131 -13.58 12.82 -0.12
N LEU A 132 -13.59 13.69 0.89
CA LEU A 132 -13.98 15.09 0.80
C LEU A 132 -12.77 16.01 0.61
N GLN A 133 -11.55 15.47 0.63
CA GLN A 133 -10.34 16.27 0.45
C GLN A 133 -10.24 16.76 -1.00
N PRO A 134 -9.63 17.95 -1.22
CA PRO A 134 -9.40 18.45 -2.57
C PRO A 134 -8.60 17.47 -3.42
N ILE A 135 -9.00 17.33 -4.68
CA ILE A 135 -8.24 16.64 -5.72
C ILE A 135 -7.97 17.62 -6.86
N PHE A 136 -6.87 17.43 -7.58
CA PHE A 136 -6.67 18.14 -8.85
C PHE A 136 -7.68 17.65 -9.87
N ASN A 137 -8.20 18.56 -10.69
CA ASN A 137 -8.97 18.18 -11.87
C ASN A 137 -8.08 17.28 -12.75
N PRO A 138 -8.52 16.04 -13.09
CA PRO A 138 -7.71 15.11 -13.88
C PRO A 138 -7.24 15.69 -15.22
N ALA A 139 -8.08 16.49 -15.89
CA ALA A 139 -7.75 17.10 -17.17
C ALA A 139 -6.62 18.15 -17.03
N ASP A 140 -6.68 18.97 -15.98
CA ASP A 140 -5.66 19.99 -15.71
C ASP A 140 -4.34 19.36 -15.28
N LYS A 141 -4.38 18.26 -14.53
CA LYS A 141 -3.20 17.49 -14.15
C LYS A 141 -2.51 16.90 -15.38
N GLN A 142 -3.27 16.22 -16.26
CA GLN A 142 -2.73 15.64 -17.48
C GLN A 142 -2.15 16.72 -18.41
N LYS A 143 -2.84 17.86 -18.54
CA LYS A 143 -2.32 19.02 -19.28
C LYS A 143 -1.00 19.52 -18.69
N ALA A 144 -0.92 19.67 -17.37
CA ALA A 144 0.31 20.14 -16.70
C ALA A 144 1.50 19.20 -16.92
N GLU A 145 1.26 17.89 -16.90
CA GLU A 145 2.28 16.87 -17.22
C GLU A 145 2.71 16.98 -18.68
N GLY A 146 1.77 17.13 -19.62
CA GLY A 146 2.06 17.32 -21.04
C GLY A 146 2.78 18.62 -21.37
N GLU A 147 2.61 19.67 -20.56
CA GLU A 147 3.30 20.95 -20.65
C GLU A 147 4.67 20.94 -19.90
N ASN A 148 5.19 19.78 -19.52
CA ASN A 148 6.46 19.63 -18.79
C ASN A 148 6.53 20.43 -17.46
N ARG A 149 5.39 20.66 -16.79
CA ARG A 149 5.37 21.30 -15.46
C ARG A 149 5.60 20.30 -14.31
N LEU A 150 5.66 19.01 -14.61
CA LEU A 150 6.01 17.98 -13.63
C LEU A 150 7.52 18.02 -13.36
N LEU A 151 7.91 18.41 -12.15
CA LEU A 151 9.32 18.54 -11.77
C LEU A 151 9.91 17.26 -11.19
N ALA A 152 9.12 16.52 -10.39
CA ALA A 152 9.57 15.32 -9.70
C ALA A 152 8.39 14.40 -9.36
N LYS A 153 8.70 13.13 -9.07
CA LYS A 153 7.75 12.13 -8.56
C LYS A 153 8.38 11.42 -7.36
N GLY A 154 7.64 11.36 -6.26
CA GLY A 154 8.03 10.66 -5.03
C GLY A 154 7.11 9.47 -4.73
N ILE A 155 7.23 8.94 -3.52
CA ILE A 155 6.34 7.90 -2.99
C ILE A 155 5.05 8.57 -2.49
N ASN A 156 3.90 8.01 -2.87
CA ASN A 156 2.59 8.52 -2.46
C ASN A 156 2.32 8.16 -0.99
N ALA A 157 2.83 8.95 -0.04
CA ALA A 157 2.65 8.70 1.39
C ALA A 157 1.21 8.90 1.89
N GLY A 158 0.43 9.76 1.21
CA GLY A 158 -0.98 10.01 1.53
C GLY A 158 -1.75 10.55 0.32
N PRO A 159 -3.08 10.41 0.29
CA PRO A 159 -3.92 10.88 -0.80
C PRO A 159 -4.18 12.39 -0.70
N GLY A 160 -4.56 13.00 -1.83
CA GLY A 160 -5.04 14.39 -1.89
C GLY A 160 -4.23 15.28 -2.83
N ALA A 161 -4.74 16.48 -3.05
CA ALA A 161 -4.06 17.55 -3.77
C ALA A 161 -3.77 18.72 -2.83
N ALA A 162 -2.54 19.21 -2.85
CA ALA A 162 -2.11 20.37 -2.06
C ALA A 162 -1.55 21.45 -2.98
N THR A 163 -1.84 22.72 -2.66
CA THR A 163 -1.25 23.89 -3.30
C THR A 163 -0.86 24.89 -2.21
N GLY A 164 0.26 25.59 -2.40
CA GLY A 164 0.76 26.52 -1.39
C GLY A 164 2.15 27.05 -1.73
N GLN A 165 2.70 27.85 -0.81
CA GLN A 165 4.09 28.30 -0.89
C GLN A 165 5.02 27.31 -0.21
N ILE A 166 6.22 27.12 -0.77
CA ILE A 166 7.24 26.26 -0.17
C ILE A 166 7.83 26.98 1.05
N VAL A 167 7.85 26.28 2.18
CA VAL A 167 8.54 26.70 3.41
C VAL A 167 9.39 25.54 3.94
N PHE A 168 10.37 25.85 4.78
CA PHE A 168 11.35 24.87 5.27
C PHE A 168 11.26 24.61 6.79
N HIS A 169 10.47 25.41 7.52
CA HIS A 169 10.20 25.22 8.94
C HIS A 169 8.70 25.24 9.23
N ALA A 170 8.26 24.42 10.20
CA ALA A 170 6.86 24.34 10.59
C ALA A 170 6.32 25.69 11.10
N SER A 171 7.13 26.45 11.84
CA SER A 171 6.79 27.80 12.32
C SER A 171 6.51 28.78 11.17
N ASP A 172 7.18 28.62 10.03
CA ASP A 172 6.98 29.49 8.87
C ASP A 172 5.65 29.18 8.17
N ALA A 173 5.19 27.92 8.23
CA ALA A 173 3.87 27.54 7.73
C ALA A 173 2.73 28.09 8.61
N GLU A 174 2.92 28.08 9.93
CA GLU A 174 1.92 28.58 10.89
C GLU A 174 1.75 30.11 10.85
N ALA A 175 2.78 30.84 10.46
CA ALA A 175 2.78 32.29 10.42
C ALA A 175 2.11 32.90 9.15
N GLN A 176 1.70 32.06 8.19
CA GLN A 176 1.07 32.50 6.93
C GLN A 176 -0.41 32.84 7.04
#